data_AF-A0AAP8G4N7-F1
#
_entry.id   AF-A0AAP8G4N7-F1
#
_cell.length_a   1.000
_cell.length_b   1.000
_cell.length_c   1.000
_cell.angle_alpha   90.00
_cell.angle_beta   90.00
_cell.angle_gamma   90.00
#
_symmetry.space_group_name_H-M   'P 1'
#
loop_
_entity.id
_entity.type
_entity.pdbx_description
1 polymer ?
#
loop_
_entity_poly.entity_id
_entity_poly.type
_entity_poly.pdbx_seq_one_letter_code
_entity_poly.pdbx_strand_id
1 'polypeptide(L)'
;MDFHVVANSYNCYGGHTTLSPIGDFLLAGGGSFGDAIQEIAVTLHFRDSGSAKKTLESLLETHNNFRATLPKVTYRRAKGKVEIDIASELMEGRDWTHPSTLSLPLFKAGVDEVIHALGLLSKRLKRTDDFSLEKFLDHCEAARKRVPDSVEALQLLASGLEAAAQAKRDGMSAWEQLGIDWEDFHPKAREILDDPFFWNCTDDFSPNGNDTGADLLESYRDWHKTHKDVTPIRFLEKLAKQWGYADIHAMDDDVRCEASIALAFADIKLRAACDQQARQLALDAIGQQRAQALAAGDWSHREEKLHALDQIEAKLTQMDNTMLHLTD
;
A
#
# COMPACT_ATOMS: atom_id res chain seq x y z
N MET A 1 -5.80 -0.30 17.37
CA MET A 1 -6.00 0.82 16.45
C MET A 1 -4.65 1.26 15.95
N ASP A 2 -4.51 1.44 14.65
CA ASP A 2 -3.31 1.97 14.01
C ASP A 2 -3.51 3.45 13.68
N PHE A 3 -2.44 4.25 13.79
CA PHE A 3 -2.51 5.69 13.53
C PHE A 3 -1.29 6.13 12.74
N HIS A 4 -1.52 6.45 11.46
CA HIS A 4 -0.49 6.90 10.54
C HIS A 4 -0.56 8.41 10.35
N VAL A 5 0.60 9.05 10.42
CA VAL A 5 0.80 10.43 9.97
C VAL A 5 1.74 10.39 8.77
N VAL A 6 1.24 10.83 7.63
CA VAL A 6 1.97 10.86 6.37
C VAL A 6 2.04 12.27 5.82
N ALA A 7 3.07 12.54 5.02
CA ALA A 7 3.27 13.80 4.36
C ALA A 7 3.01 13.64 2.86
N ASN A 8 2.58 14.74 2.22
CA ASN A 8 2.40 14.80 0.78
C ASN A 8 2.85 16.15 0.22
N SER A 9 3.67 16.11 -0.81
CA SER A 9 3.99 17.23 -1.72
C SER A 9 3.65 16.82 -3.14
N TYR A 10 3.76 17.73 -4.10
CA TYR A 10 3.42 17.38 -5.49
C TYR A 10 4.27 16.24 -6.09
N ASN A 11 5.44 15.93 -5.53
CA ASN A 11 6.38 14.96 -6.08
C ASN A 11 6.93 13.96 -5.06
N CYS A 12 6.42 13.98 -3.82
CA CYS A 12 6.80 13.06 -2.74
C CYS A 12 5.56 12.72 -1.92
N TYR A 13 5.38 11.46 -1.58
CA TYR A 13 4.31 11.00 -0.70
C TYR A 13 4.85 9.92 0.24
N GLY A 14 4.40 9.93 1.49
CA GLY A 14 4.71 8.87 2.45
C GLY A 14 5.26 9.39 3.77
N GLY A 15 6.15 8.60 4.39
CA GLY A 15 6.68 8.88 5.71
C GLY A 15 7.66 10.07 5.71
N HIS A 16 7.50 10.97 6.68
CA HIS A 16 8.45 12.04 6.95
C HIS A 16 9.17 11.75 8.26
N THR A 17 10.52 11.78 8.26
CA THR A 17 11.37 11.38 9.40
C THR A 17 10.86 11.93 10.73
N THR A 18 10.51 13.22 10.77
CA THR A 18 10.02 13.89 12.00
C THR A 18 8.53 13.72 12.27
N LEU A 19 7.69 13.56 11.24
CA LEU A 19 6.22 13.68 11.44
C LEU A 19 5.55 12.31 11.57
N SER A 20 6.07 11.29 10.91
CA SER A 20 5.53 9.93 10.97
C SER A 20 5.43 9.35 12.39
N PRO A 21 6.40 9.58 13.31
CA PRO A 21 6.29 9.05 14.67
C PRO A 21 5.16 9.65 15.51
N ILE A 22 4.51 10.73 15.05
CA ILE A 22 3.45 11.42 15.81
C ILE A 22 2.26 10.49 16.08
N GLY A 23 1.87 9.65 15.11
CA GLY A 23 0.75 8.73 15.28
C GLY A 23 0.96 7.76 16.44
N ASP A 24 2.09 7.04 16.44
CA ASP A 24 2.47 6.13 17.52
C ASP A 24 2.67 6.86 18.86
N PHE A 25 3.28 8.06 18.83
CA PHE A 25 3.42 8.89 20.02
C PHE A 25 2.08 9.25 20.66
N LEU A 26 1.09 9.62 19.84
CA LEU A 26 -0.25 9.98 20.30
C LEU A 26 -1.07 8.77 20.75
N LEU A 27 -0.74 7.56 20.30
CA LEU A 27 -1.35 6.30 20.78
C LEU A 27 -0.66 5.71 22.01
N ALA A 28 0.59 6.08 22.27
CA ALA A 28 1.41 5.45 23.30
C ALA A 28 0.78 5.57 24.70
N GLY A 29 0.53 4.42 25.33
CA GLY A 29 -0.11 4.31 26.64
C GLY A 29 -1.64 4.50 26.60
N GLY A 30 -2.25 4.53 25.41
CA GLY A 30 -3.70 4.57 25.22
C GLY A 30 -4.37 3.23 25.49
N GLY A 31 -5.62 3.29 25.96
CA GLY A 31 -6.50 2.13 26.06
C GLY A 31 -7.36 1.95 24.80
N SER A 32 -8.41 1.14 24.91
CA SER A 32 -9.45 1.11 23.87
C SER A 32 -10.28 2.40 23.90
N PHE A 33 -10.54 2.95 22.72
CA PHE A 33 -11.45 4.09 22.51
C PHE A 33 -12.79 3.64 21.92
N GLY A 34 -13.01 2.33 21.77
CA GLY A 34 -14.13 1.72 21.03
C GLY A 34 -13.65 1.04 19.76
N ASP A 35 -14.48 0.16 19.20
CA ASP A 35 -14.07 -0.76 18.12
C ASP A 35 -14.42 -0.26 16.70
N ALA A 36 -15.14 0.87 16.58
CA ALA A 36 -15.61 1.36 15.29
C ALA A 36 -14.50 1.97 14.41
N ILE A 37 -13.40 2.42 15.00
CA ILE A 37 -12.22 2.91 14.27
C ILE A 37 -11.04 1.98 14.61
N GLN A 38 -10.53 1.33 13.57
CA GLN A 38 -9.38 0.44 13.62
C GLN A 38 -8.13 1.11 13.06
N GLU A 39 -8.28 2.03 12.12
CA GLU A 39 -7.18 2.76 11.50
C GLU A 39 -7.53 4.25 11.33
N ILE A 40 -6.57 5.12 11.65
CA ILE A 40 -6.61 6.54 11.35
C ILE A 40 -5.39 6.88 10.49
N ALA A 41 -5.60 7.54 9.36
CA ALA A 41 -4.54 8.15 8.56
C ALA A 41 -4.75 9.66 8.49
N VAL A 42 -3.74 10.43 8.90
CA VAL A 42 -3.70 11.89 8.71
C VAL A 42 -2.64 12.22 7.68
N THR A 43 -3.04 12.85 6.57
CA THR A 43 -2.15 13.28 5.49
C THR A 43 -1.96 14.79 5.55
N LEU A 44 -0.71 15.20 5.75
CA LEU A 44 -0.27 16.60 5.77
C LEU A 44 0.14 17.02 4.35
N HIS A 45 -0.73 17.75 3.66
CA HIS A 45 -0.47 18.25 2.30
C HIS A 45 0.27 19.58 2.36
N PHE A 46 1.58 19.54 2.14
CA PHE A 46 2.46 20.71 2.21
C PHE A 46 2.22 21.67 1.06
N ARG A 47 2.52 22.94 1.30
CA ARG A 47 2.48 23.98 0.29
C ARG A 47 3.63 23.80 -0.70
N ASP A 48 3.33 23.90 -1.99
CA ASP A 48 4.34 23.95 -3.04
C ASP A 48 4.21 25.24 -3.85
N SER A 49 5.07 26.21 -3.53
CA SER A 49 5.05 27.59 -4.07
C SER A 49 6.08 27.84 -5.19
N GLY A 50 6.97 26.87 -5.45
CA GLY A 50 8.03 26.96 -6.46
C GLY A 50 7.63 26.48 -7.85
N SER A 51 8.56 26.57 -8.80
CA SER A 51 8.41 25.92 -10.10
C SER A 51 8.45 24.40 -9.94
N ALA A 52 7.57 23.68 -10.64
CA ALA A 52 7.65 22.24 -10.72
C ALA A 52 9.00 21.79 -11.28
N LYS A 53 9.45 20.61 -10.86
CA LYS A 53 10.50 19.87 -11.59
C LYS A 53 10.01 19.63 -13.02
N LYS A 54 10.96 19.66 -13.96
CA LYS A 54 10.70 19.37 -15.37
C LYS A 54 9.89 18.08 -15.50
N THR A 55 8.86 18.10 -16.34
CA THR A 55 7.89 17.01 -16.60
C THR A 55 6.88 16.71 -15.49
N LEU A 56 6.93 17.41 -14.35
CA LEU A 56 6.00 17.22 -13.23
C LEU A 56 5.04 18.42 -13.04
N GLU A 57 4.92 19.29 -14.04
CA GLU A 57 4.09 20.49 -13.98
C GLU A 57 2.62 20.17 -13.70
N SER A 58 2.08 19.13 -14.34
CA SER A 58 0.70 18.66 -14.13
C SER A 58 0.47 18.13 -12.71
N LEU A 59 1.48 17.47 -12.11
CA LEU A 59 1.39 16.98 -10.73
C LEU A 59 1.35 18.15 -9.73
N LEU A 60 2.16 19.18 -9.95
CA LEU A 60 2.11 20.40 -9.13
C LEU A 60 0.74 21.07 -9.19
N GLU A 61 0.18 21.23 -10.39
CA GLU A 61 -1.15 21.80 -10.57
C GLU A 61 -2.22 20.95 -9.87
N THR A 62 -2.19 19.63 -10.08
CA THR A 62 -3.13 18.68 -9.45
C THR A 62 -3.05 18.73 -7.93
N HIS A 63 -1.84 18.71 -7.37
CA HIS A 63 -1.61 18.80 -5.93
C HIS A 63 -2.14 20.10 -5.34
N ASN A 64 -1.81 21.25 -5.94
CA ASN A 64 -2.25 22.55 -5.45
C ASN A 64 -3.78 22.72 -5.56
N ASN A 65 -4.39 22.23 -6.65
CA ASN A 65 -5.84 22.22 -6.81
C ASN A 65 -6.52 21.36 -5.76
N PHE A 66 -6.00 20.16 -5.48
CA PHE A 66 -6.53 19.30 -4.43
C PHE A 66 -6.38 19.93 -3.04
N ARG A 67 -5.19 20.47 -2.74
CA ARG A 67 -4.88 21.14 -1.46
C ARG A 67 -5.84 22.30 -1.17
N ALA A 68 -6.27 23.05 -2.19
CA ALA A 68 -7.26 24.11 -2.05
C ALA A 68 -8.66 23.63 -1.61
N THR A 69 -8.95 22.33 -1.71
CA THR A 69 -10.22 21.72 -1.27
C THR A 69 -10.19 21.21 0.17
N LEU A 70 -9.04 21.24 0.84
CA LEU A 70 -8.84 20.70 2.17
C LEU A 70 -9.34 21.67 3.27
N PRO A 71 -9.77 21.18 4.45
CA PRO A 71 -9.65 19.81 4.94
C PRO A 71 -10.73 18.85 4.42
N LYS A 72 -10.36 17.58 4.23
CA LYS A 72 -11.27 16.50 3.85
C LYS A 72 -11.19 15.38 4.87
N VAL A 73 -12.35 14.91 5.34
CA VAL A 73 -12.45 13.74 6.23
C VAL A 73 -13.32 12.69 5.57
N THR A 74 -12.77 11.49 5.43
CA THR A 74 -13.44 10.29 4.93
C THR A 74 -13.48 9.24 6.04
N TYR A 75 -14.65 8.63 6.26
CA TYR A 75 -14.77 7.50 7.18
C TYR A 75 -15.41 6.31 6.46
N ARG A 76 -14.59 5.29 6.20
CA ARG A 76 -14.98 4.03 5.56
C ARG A 76 -15.38 3.05 6.65
N ARG A 77 -16.63 3.15 7.10
CA ARG A 77 -17.18 2.34 8.22
C ARG A 77 -16.97 0.84 8.07
N ALA A 78 -17.16 0.29 6.86
CA ALA A 78 -16.97 -1.14 6.60
C ALA A 78 -15.53 -1.60 6.92
N LYS A 79 -14.54 -0.74 6.66
CA LYS A 79 -13.13 -0.97 6.94
C LYS A 79 -12.67 -0.48 8.32
N GLY A 80 -13.55 0.15 9.10
CA GLY A 80 -13.14 0.84 10.34
C GLY A 80 -12.06 1.92 10.12
N LYS A 81 -11.94 2.47 8.90
CA LYS A 81 -10.80 3.32 8.48
C LYS A 81 -11.19 4.77 8.30
N VAL A 82 -10.42 5.65 8.91
CA VAL A 82 -10.54 7.11 8.83
C VAL A 82 -9.37 7.68 8.05
N GLU A 83 -9.66 8.58 7.11
CA GLU A 83 -8.67 9.34 6.34
C GLU A 83 -8.95 10.84 6.55
N ILE A 84 -7.95 11.59 7.00
CA ILE A 84 -8.01 13.02 7.26
C ILE A 84 -6.93 13.71 6.45
N ASP A 85 -7.31 14.37 5.37
CA ASP A 85 -6.42 15.19 4.56
C ASP A 85 -6.53 16.65 4.99
N ILE A 86 -5.39 17.28 5.32
CA ILE A 86 -5.32 18.70 5.68
C ILE A 86 -4.27 19.43 4.86
N ALA A 87 -4.54 20.70 4.54
CA ALA A 87 -3.52 21.59 4.01
C ALA A 87 -2.63 22.04 5.16
N SER A 88 -1.37 21.58 5.16
CA SER A 88 -0.39 21.92 6.19
C SER A 88 0.48 23.08 5.74
N GLU A 89 0.82 23.96 6.67
CA GLU A 89 1.78 25.07 6.48
C GLU A 89 3.07 24.84 7.29
N LEU A 90 3.27 23.64 7.85
CA LEU A 90 4.44 23.31 8.66
C LEU A 90 5.77 23.41 7.89
N MET A 91 5.72 23.18 6.58
CA MET A 91 6.86 23.30 5.68
C MET A 91 6.43 23.45 4.22
N GLU A 92 7.37 23.81 3.35
CA GLU A 92 7.18 23.71 1.91
C GLU A 92 7.60 22.34 1.39
N GLY A 93 6.89 21.81 0.39
CA GLY A 93 7.17 20.48 -0.16
C GLY A 93 8.58 20.37 -0.77
N ARG A 94 9.14 21.47 -1.28
CA ARG A 94 10.54 21.54 -1.75
C ARG A 94 11.59 21.41 -0.64
N ASP A 95 11.23 21.72 0.60
CA ASP A 95 12.11 21.62 1.76
C ASP A 95 12.02 20.23 2.42
N TRP A 96 11.11 19.38 1.93
CA TRP A 96 11.04 17.99 2.35
C TRP A 96 12.30 17.26 1.91
N THR A 97 13.17 17.06 2.90
CA THR A 97 14.37 16.24 2.81
C THR A 97 14.24 15.04 3.75
N HIS A 98 15.12 14.05 3.62
CA HIS A 98 15.19 12.91 4.54
C HIS A 98 16.39 13.05 5.49
N PRO A 99 16.35 13.97 6.47
CA PRO A 99 17.45 14.12 7.42
C PRO A 99 17.54 12.88 8.30
N SER A 100 18.75 12.59 8.78
CA SER A 100 18.99 11.54 9.77
C SER A 100 18.60 11.95 11.20
N THR A 101 18.34 13.24 11.43
CA THR A 101 17.99 13.80 12.73
C THR A 101 16.57 14.35 12.74
N LEU A 102 15.89 14.19 13.88
CA LEU A 102 14.53 14.70 14.09
C LEU A 102 14.55 16.20 14.41
N SER A 103 13.55 16.93 13.90
CA SER A 103 13.36 18.35 14.17
C SER A 103 12.36 18.55 15.32
N LEU A 104 12.86 18.95 16.49
CA LEU A 104 11.99 19.19 17.66
C LEU A 104 10.90 20.27 17.41
N PRO A 105 11.21 21.43 16.81
CA PRO A 105 10.16 22.42 16.51
C PRO A 105 9.08 21.88 15.57
N LEU A 106 9.48 21.13 14.54
CA LEU A 106 8.55 20.55 13.58
C LEU A 106 7.70 19.44 14.21
N PHE A 107 8.29 18.60 15.07
CA PHE A 107 7.54 17.58 15.82
C PHE A 107 6.46 18.21 16.70
N LYS A 108 6.82 19.25 17.47
CA LYS A 108 5.88 19.99 18.34
C LYS A 108 4.71 20.57 17.54
N ALA A 109 5.02 21.30 16.47
CA ALA A 109 4.01 21.91 15.63
C ALA A 109 3.14 20.85 14.91
N GLY A 110 3.74 19.74 14.48
CA GLY A 110 3.04 18.60 13.90
C GLY A 110 2.06 17.94 14.88
N VAL A 111 2.46 17.75 16.15
CA VAL A 111 1.57 17.22 17.20
C VAL A 111 0.34 18.10 17.36
N ASP A 112 0.52 19.42 17.47
CA ASP A 112 -0.59 20.37 17.58
C ASP A 112 -1.52 20.32 16.34
N GLU A 113 -0.95 20.32 15.14
CA GLU A 113 -1.73 20.30 13.89
C GLU A 113 -2.52 18.99 13.73
N VAL A 114 -1.90 17.85 14.05
CA VAL A 114 -2.54 16.53 14.00
C VAL A 114 -3.68 16.43 15.02
N ILE A 115 -3.49 16.87 16.27
CA ILE A 115 -4.56 16.87 17.28
C ILE A 115 -5.74 17.74 16.82
N HIS A 116 -5.47 18.90 16.24
CA HIS A 116 -6.51 19.74 15.68
C HIS A 116 -7.29 19.03 14.55
N ALA A 117 -6.57 18.34 13.66
CA ALA A 117 -7.15 17.57 12.57
C ALA A 117 -8.05 16.43 13.06
N LEU A 118 -7.65 15.71 14.13
CA LEU A 118 -8.46 14.66 14.75
C LEU A 118 -9.82 15.19 15.25
N GLY A 119 -9.87 16.45 15.70
CA GLY A 119 -11.13 17.11 16.10
C GLY A 119 -12.18 17.17 14.98
N LEU A 120 -11.76 17.11 13.71
CA LEU A 120 -12.65 17.12 12.55
C LEU A 120 -13.51 15.84 12.47
N LEU A 121 -13.13 14.76 13.16
CA LEU A 121 -13.89 13.50 13.19
C LEU A 121 -15.28 13.64 13.78
N SER A 122 -15.49 14.64 14.63
CA SER A 122 -16.80 14.97 15.19
C SER A 122 -17.90 15.13 14.12
N LYS A 123 -17.54 15.54 12.90
CA LYS A 123 -18.47 15.71 11.77
C LYS A 123 -18.81 14.41 11.04
N ARG A 124 -18.07 13.32 11.29
CA ARG A 124 -18.21 12.05 10.57
C ARG A 124 -18.70 10.90 11.44
N LEU A 125 -18.47 10.96 12.75
CA LEU A 125 -18.95 9.96 13.70
C LEU A 125 -20.46 10.08 13.94
N LYS A 126 -21.13 8.95 13.99
CA LYS A 126 -22.53 8.79 14.41
C LYS A 126 -22.53 8.30 15.85
N ARG A 127 -23.66 8.53 16.54
CA ARG A 127 -23.88 8.00 17.91
C ARG A 127 -23.84 6.48 18.01
N THR A 128 -24.05 5.78 16.89
CA THR A 128 -23.99 4.32 16.78
C THR A 128 -22.59 3.79 16.50
N ASP A 129 -21.67 4.67 16.09
CA ASP A 129 -20.28 4.27 15.89
C ASP A 129 -19.68 4.13 17.30
N ASP A 130 -19.29 2.91 17.70
CA ASP A 130 -18.63 2.63 18.97
C ASP A 130 -17.21 3.22 18.98
N PHE A 131 -17.12 4.54 19.17
CA PHE A 131 -15.87 5.26 19.29
C PHE A 131 -16.06 6.54 20.13
N SER A 132 -15.39 6.61 21.27
CA SER A 132 -15.42 7.76 22.16
C SER A 132 -14.38 8.81 21.72
N LEU A 133 -14.78 9.69 20.80
CA LEU A 133 -13.92 10.77 20.32
C LEU A 133 -13.41 11.68 21.45
N GLU A 134 -14.25 11.97 22.44
CA GLU A 134 -13.87 12.80 23.60
C GLU A 134 -12.70 12.17 24.36
N LYS A 135 -12.81 10.90 24.77
CA LYS A 135 -11.73 10.18 25.46
C LYS A 135 -10.46 10.09 24.61
N PHE A 136 -10.61 9.92 23.31
CA PHE A 136 -9.48 9.86 22.39
C PHE A 136 -8.75 11.20 22.31
N LEU A 137 -9.48 12.32 22.14
CA LEU A 137 -8.89 13.66 22.12
C LEU A 137 -8.27 14.03 23.46
N ASP A 138 -8.90 13.69 24.58
CA ASP A 138 -8.34 13.89 25.93
C ASP A 138 -7.01 13.14 26.11
N HIS A 139 -6.93 11.92 25.58
CA HIS A 139 -5.69 11.14 25.58
C HIS A 139 -4.59 11.82 24.75
N CYS A 140 -4.93 12.26 23.53
CA CYS A 140 -3.97 12.97 22.68
C CYS A 140 -3.51 14.29 23.31
N GLU A 141 -4.40 15.01 24.00
CA GLU A 141 -4.06 16.24 24.74
C GLU A 141 -3.15 15.96 25.95
N ALA A 142 -3.34 14.83 26.63
CA ALA A 142 -2.40 14.37 27.65
C ALA A 142 -1.04 13.97 27.04
N ALA A 143 -1.04 13.36 25.85
CA ALA A 143 0.18 13.04 25.12
C ALA A 143 0.95 14.30 24.70
N ARG A 144 0.26 15.35 24.22
CA ARG A 144 0.86 16.64 23.87
C ARG A 144 1.69 17.24 25.01
N LYS A 145 1.24 17.11 26.25
CA LYS A 145 1.97 17.60 27.44
C LYS A 145 3.28 16.84 27.71
N ARG A 146 3.45 15.66 27.11
CA ARG A 146 4.64 14.79 27.23
C ARG A 146 5.60 14.95 26.05
N VAL A 147 5.37 15.89 25.13
CA VAL A 147 6.29 16.13 24.02
C VAL A 147 7.67 16.51 24.59
N PRO A 148 8.76 15.90 24.11
CA PRO A 148 10.12 16.18 24.59
C PRO A 148 10.50 17.67 24.55
N ASP A 149 11.42 18.07 25.41
CA ASP A 149 11.95 19.43 25.49
C ASP A 149 13.34 19.58 24.82
N SER A 150 13.99 18.47 24.48
CA SER A 150 15.27 18.41 23.76
C SER A 150 15.23 17.50 22.53
N VAL A 151 16.18 17.68 21.62
CA VAL A 151 16.33 16.85 20.42
C VAL A 151 16.77 15.43 20.80
N GLU A 152 17.65 15.30 21.80
CA GLU A 152 18.13 14.02 22.29
C GLU A 152 17.01 13.18 22.89
N ALA A 153 16.12 13.80 23.68
CA ALA A 153 14.95 13.13 24.25
C ALA A 153 13.94 12.74 23.16
N LEU A 154 13.79 13.55 22.11
CA LEU A 154 12.96 13.20 20.94
C LEU A 154 13.53 12.02 20.16
N GLN A 155 14.85 11.97 19.96
CA GLN A 155 15.49 10.84 19.30
C GLN A 155 15.31 9.55 20.09
N LEU A 156 15.51 9.60 21.41
CA LEU A 156 15.29 8.45 22.29
C LEU A 156 13.84 7.97 22.26
N LEU A 157 12.88 8.90 22.29
CA LEU A 157 11.46 8.60 22.15
C LEU A 157 11.17 7.87 20.83
N ALA A 158 11.62 8.43 19.71
CA ALA A 158 11.38 7.86 18.39
C ALA A 158 11.95 6.44 18.25
N SER A 159 13.18 6.20 18.71
CA SER A 159 13.76 4.85 18.73
C SER A 159 12.96 3.87 19.61
N GLY A 160 12.39 4.36 20.73
CA GLY A 160 11.51 3.55 21.56
C GLY A 160 10.19 3.19 20.86
N LEU A 161 9.60 4.13 20.11
CA LEU A 161 8.39 3.89 19.33
C LEU A 161 8.65 2.90 18.19
N GLU A 162 9.78 3.06 17.48
CA GLU A 162 10.20 2.15 16.42
C GLU A 162 10.42 0.73 16.95
N ALA A 163 11.12 0.57 18.09
CA ALA A 163 11.30 -0.73 18.73
C ALA A 163 9.98 -1.37 19.15
N ALA A 164 9.03 -0.59 19.64
CA ALA A 164 7.69 -1.09 19.98
C ALA A 164 6.89 -1.51 18.74
N ALA A 165 6.96 -0.73 17.66
CA ALA A 165 6.34 -1.07 16.38
C ALA A 165 6.95 -2.34 15.77
N GLN A 166 8.27 -2.49 15.82
CA GLN A 166 8.95 -3.70 15.38
C GLN A 166 8.54 -4.91 16.22
N ALA A 167 8.54 -4.80 17.55
CA ALA A 167 8.10 -5.88 18.43
C ALA A 167 6.64 -6.30 18.18
N LYS A 168 5.77 -5.32 17.89
CA LYS A 168 4.39 -5.60 17.47
C LYS A 168 4.35 -6.35 16.14
N ARG A 169 5.14 -5.93 15.15
CA ARG A 169 5.23 -6.59 13.83
C ARG A 169 5.82 -8.00 13.93
N ASP A 170 6.84 -8.22 14.76
CA ASP A 170 7.44 -9.53 15.01
C ASP A 170 6.46 -10.50 15.68
N GLY A 171 5.50 -9.98 16.44
CA GLY A 171 4.41 -10.76 17.04
C GLY A 171 3.26 -11.10 16.09
N MET A 172 3.22 -10.50 14.89
CA MET A 172 2.18 -10.76 13.89
C MET A 172 2.49 -12.03 13.08
N SER A 173 1.43 -12.76 12.72
CA SER A 173 1.53 -13.83 11.74
C SER A 173 1.95 -13.30 10.36
N ALA A 174 2.49 -14.17 9.51
CA ALA A 174 2.87 -13.80 8.14
C ALA A 174 1.71 -13.13 7.38
N TRP A 175 0.47 -13.56 7.60
CA TRP A 175 -0.72 -12.95 6.99
C TRP A 175 -1.02 -11.54 7.48
N GLU A 176 -0.88 -11.29 8.79
CA GLU A 176 -1.12 -9.97 9.37
C GLU A 176 -0.06 -8.96 8.93
N GLN A 177 1.19 -9.39 8.78
CA GLN A 177 2.30 -8.55 8.29
C GLN A 177 2.09 -8.02 6.87
N LEU A 178 1.25 -8.68 6.06
CA LEU A 178 0.96 -8.25 4.70
C LEU A 178 -0.01 -7.05 4.63
N GLY A 179 -0.76 -6.75 5.70
CA GLY A 179 -1.66 -5.59 5.74
C GLY A 179 -2.73 -5.59 4.64
N ILE A 180 -3.23 -6.76 4.24
CA ILE A 180 -4.13 -6.92 3.08
C ILE A 180 -5.53 -6.41 3.42
N ASP A 181 -6.04 -5.51 2.58
CA ASP A 181 -7.43 -5.08 2.57
C ASP A 181 -8.29 -6.11 1.81
N TRP A 182 -8.77 -7.15 2.51
CA TRP A 182 -9.44 -8.30 1.88
C TRP A 182 -10.71 -7.95 1.09
N GLU A 183 -11.36 -6.81 1.38
CA GLU A 183 -12.50 -6.31 0.61
C GLU A 183 -12.15 -5.91 -0.84
N ASP A 184 -10.88 -5.66 -1.12
CA ASP A 184 -10.41 -5.33 -2.46
C ASP A 184 -10.30 -6.56 -3.38
N PHE A 185 -10.50 -7.76 -2.83
CA PHE A 185 -10.29 -9.04 -3.50
C PHE A 185 -11.53 -9.94 -3.43
N HIS A 186 -11.56 -10.98 -4.26
CA HIS A 186 -12.64 -11.95 -4.22
C HIS A 186 -12.59 -12.77 -2.91
N PRO A 187 -13.72 -13.03 -2.21
CA PRO A 187 -13.71 -13.70 -0.90
C PRO A 187 -13.09 -15.10 -0.92
N LYS A 188 -13.20 -15.82 -2.05
CA LYS A 188 -12.57 -17.14 -2.24
C LYS A 188 -11.09 -17.10 -2.66
N ALA A 189 -10.55 -15.93 -3.01
CA ALA A 189 -9.18 -15.86 -3.51
C ALA A 189 -8.16 -16.34 -2.49
N ARG A 190 -8.38 -16.02 -1.20
CA ARG A 190 -7.50 -16.46 -0.10
C ARG A 190 -7.53 -17.97 0.13
N GLU A 191 -8.65 -18.62 -0.17
CA GLU A 191 -8.76 -20.09 -0.09
C GLU A 191 -7.96 -20.76 -1.22
N ILE A 192 -7.83 -20.10 -2.38
CA ILE A 192 -7.08 -20.61 -3.54
C ILE A 192 -5.59 -20.31 -3.39
N LEU A 193 -5.27 -19.05 -3.09
CA LEU A 193 -3.93 -18.53 -2.82
C LEU A 193 -3.70 -18.54 -1.31
N ASP A 194 -3.47 -19.74 -0.79
CA ASP A 194 -3.41 -20.10 0.63
C ASP A 194 -2.01 -19.91 1.26
N ASP A 195 -1.07 -19.32 0.52
CA ASP A 195 0.27 -18.98 0.98
C ASP A 195 0.49 -17.45 0.96
N PRO A 196 1.02 -16.84 2.04
CA PRO A 196 1.38 -15.43 2.09
C PRO A 196 2.25 -14.94 0.91
N PHE A 197 3.11 -15.81 0.37
CA PHE A 197 3.96 -15.52 -0.78
C PHE A 197 3.17 -14.91 -1.95
N PHE A 198 1.99 -15.45 -2.28
CA PHE A 198 1.19 -14.95 -3.41
C PHE A 198 0.61 -13.55 -3.20
N TRP A 199 0.62 -13.05 -1.96
CA TRP A 199 0.03 -11.78 -1.57
C TRP A 199 1.06 -10.73 -1.15
N ASN A 200 2.35 -11.10 -1.11
CA ASN A 200 3.41 -10.21 -0.65
C ASN A 200 3.78 -9.16 -1.71
N CYS A 201 3.24 -7.96 -1.58
CA CYS A 201 3.51 -6.85 -2.50
C CYS A 201 4.92 -6.26 -2.40
N THR A 202 5.77 -6.76 -1.50
CA THR A 202 7.17 -6.31 -1.33
C THR A 202 8.20 -7.38 -1.69
N ASP A 203 7.74 -8.54 -2.13
CA ASP A 203 8.58 -9.62 -2.63
C ASP A 203 8.56 -9.60 -4.16
N ASP A 204 9.66 -9.14 -4.76
CA ASP A 204 9.85 -9.02 -6.21
C ASP A 204 9.65 -10.34 -6.97
N PHE A 205 9.81 -11.49 -6.29
CA PHE A 205 9.60 -12.81 -6.88
C PHE A 205 8.18 -13.32 -6.76
N SER A 206 7.33 -12.69 -5.94
CA SER A 206 5.91 -12.98 -5.93
C SER A 206 5.23 -12.51 -7.22
N PRO A 207 4.11 -13.13 -7.65
CA PRO A 207 3.46 -12.80 -8.92
C PRO A 207 3.05 -11.35 -9.13
N ASN A 208 2.76 -10.61 -8.05
CA ASN A 208 2.34 -9.20 -8.13
C ASN A 208 3.15 -8.32 -7.16
N GLY A 209 4.37 -8.71 -6.80
CA GLY A 209 5.21 -7.94 -5.87
C GLY A 209 6.27 -7.06 -6.56
N ASN A 210 6.75 -7.44 -7.75
CA ASN A 210 7.54 -6.53 -8.57
C ASN A 210 6.70 -5.40 -9.20
N ASP A 211 7.35 -4.34 -9.65
CA ASP A 211 6.72 -3.15 -10.23
C ASP A 211 5.73 -3.50 -11.37
N THR A 212 6.16 -4.31 -12.34
CA THR A 212 5.32 -4.76 -13.47
C THR A 212 4.03 -5.43 -12.97
N GLY A 213 4.16 -6.33 -12.00
CA GLY A 213 3.05 -7.10 -11.46
C GLY A 213 2.12 -6.30 -10.54
N ALA A 214 2.65 -5.34 -9.81
CA ALA A 214 1.90 -4.42 -8.96
C ALA A 214 1.05 -3.46 -9.81
N ASP A 215 1.67 -2.79 -10.79
CA ASP A 215 1.00 -1.89 -11.74
C ASP A 215 -0.10 -2.62 -12.51
N LEU A 216 0.18 -3.86 -12.93
CA LEU A 216 -0.78 -4.70 -13.63
C LEU A 216 -1.97 -5.03 -12.75
N LEU A 217 -1.76 -5.46 -11.50
CA LEU A 217 -2.85 -5.80 -10.58
C LEU A 217 -3.77 -4.60 -10.33
N GLU A 218 -3.22 -3.42 -10.10
CA GLU A 218 -3.99 -2.19 -9.90
C GLU A 218 -4.78 -1.83 -11.17
N SER A 219 -4.11 -1.79 -12.32
CA SER A 219 -4.74 -1.46 -13.60
C SER A 219 -5.82 -2.48 -13.99
N TYR A 220 -5.58 -3.76 -13.72
CA TYR A 220 -6.55 -4.83 -14.00
C TYR A 220 -7.75 -4.73 -13.07
N ARG A 221 -7.54 -4.43 -11.78
CA ARG A 221 -8.61 -4.19 -10.81
C ARG A 221 -9.54 -3.07 -11.27
N ASP A 222 -8.99 -1.97 -11.75
CA ASP A 222 -9.79 -0.84 -12.26
C ASP A 222 -10.53 -1.18 -13.55
N TRP A 223 -9.86 -1.84 -14.49
CA TRP A 223 -10.49 -2.28 -15.72
C TRP A 223 -11.62 -3.29 -15.47
N HIS A 224 -11.40 -4.26 -14.58
CA HIS A 224 -12.35 -5.31 -14.24
C HIS A 224 -13.65 -4.77 -13.64
N LYS A 225 -13.63 -3.64 -12.92
CA LYS A 225 -14.85 -2.99 -12.39
C LYS A 225 -15.90 -2.74 -13.48
N THR A 226 -15.48 -2.51 -14.72
CA THR A 226 -16.35 -2.21 -15.87
C THR A 226 -16.34 -3.30 -16.96
N HIS A 227 -15.51 -4.34 -16.83
CA HIS A 227 -15.31 -5.38 -17.85
C HIS A 227 -15.34 -6.81 -17.28
N LYS A 228 -16.28 -7.09 -16.36
CA LYS A 228 -16.34 -8.36 -15.60
C LYS A 228 -16.41 -9.62 -16.46
N ASP A 229 -17.06 -9.55 -17.62
CA ASP A 229 -17.28 -10.69 -18.50
C ASP A 229 -16.25 -10.80 -19.63
N VAL A 230 -15.27 -9.89 -19.66
CA VAL A 230 -14.23 -9.89 -20.71
C VAL A 230 -13.08 -10.79 -20.28
N THR A 231 -12.47 -11.48 -21.25
CA THR A 231 -11.33 -12.34 -21.00
C THR A 231 -10.10 -11.52 -20.58
N PRO A 232 -9.32 -11.97 -19.58
CA PRO A 232 -8.17 -11.21 -19.06
C PRO A 232 -7.12 -10.88 -20.12
N ILE A 233 -6.97 -11.73 -21.14
CA ILE A 233 -6.02 -11.50 -22.23
C ILE A 233 -6.30 -10.20 -23.00
N ARG A 234 -7.57 -9.79 -23.13
CA ARG A 234 -7.94 -8.50 -23.76
C ARG A 234 -7.44 -7.31 -22.98
N PHE A 235 -7.37 -7.44 -21.66
CA PHE A 235 -6.76 -6.42 -20.84
C PHE A 235 -5.25 -6.35 -21.08
N LEU A 236 -4.55 -7.48 -21.17
CA LEU A 236 -3.11 -7.50 -21.44
C LEU A 236 -2.77 -6.92 -22.83
N GLU A 237 -3.58 -7.22 -23.85
CA GLU A 237 -3.45 -6.58 -25.18
C GLU A 237 -3.61 -5.05 -25.12
N LYS A 238 -4.56 -4.56 -24.31
CA LYS A 238 -4.75 -3.13 -24.06
C LYS A 238 -3.54 -2.56 -23.31
N LEU A 239 -3.06 -3.23 -22.28
CA LEU A 239 -1.96 -2.78 -21.44
C LEU A 239 -0.65 -2.66 -22.24
N ALA A 240 -0.34 -3.66 -23.08
CA ALA A 240 0.81 -3.62 -23.98
C ALA A 240 0.82 -2.35 -24.86
N LYS A 241 -0.34 -1.97 -25.41
CA LYS A 241 -0.48 -0.74 -26.20
C LYS A 241 -0.33 0.52 -25.36
N GLN A 242 -0.80 0.53 -24.13
CA GLN A 242 -0.61 1.65 -23.21
C GLN A 242 0.85 1.85 -22.84
N TRP A 243 1.62 0.76 -22.74
CA TRP A 243 3.07 0.79 -22.56
C TRP A 243 3.87 1.07 -23.84
N GLY A 244 3.19 1.29 -24.98
CA GLY A 244 3.82 1.69 -26.24
C GLY A 244 4.22 0.54 -27.16
N TYR A 245 3.87 -0.70 -26.82
CA TYR A 245 4.10 -1.86 -27.68
C TYR A 245 2.96 -2.05 -28.70
N ALA A 246 3.25 -2.72 -29.82
CA ALA A 246 2.23 -3.01 -30.84
C ALA A 246 1.19 -4.04 -30.35
N ASP A 247 1.67 -5.08 -29.67
CA ASP A 247 0.92 -6.17 -29.06
C ASP A 247 1.76 -6.86 -27.95
N ILE A 248 1.24 -7.95 -27.38
CA ILE A 248 1.89 -8.70 -26.31
C ILE A 248 3.22 -9.32 -26.76
N HIS A 249 3.32 -9.77 -28.02
CA HIS A 249 4.52 -10.41 -28.54
C HIS A 249 5.65 -9.41 -28.82
N ALA A 250 5.31 -8.14 -29.03
CA ALA A 250 6.27 -7.06 -29.19
C ALA A 250 6.85 -6.53 -27.86
N MET A 251 6.32 -6.98 -26.72
CA MET A 251 6.85 -6.62 -25.40
C MET A 251 8.24 -7.22 -25.18
N ASP A 252 9.09 -6.48 -24.47
CA ASP A 252 10.37 -6.98 -24.00
C ASP A 252 10.17 -8.28 -23.18
N ASP A 253 11.07 -9.25 -23.35
CA ASP A 253 10.87 -10.61 -22.84
C ASP A 253 10.59 -10.66 -21.33
N ASP A 254 11.34 -9.89 -20.53
CA ASP A 254 11.18 -9.87 -19.08
C ASP A 254 9.84 -9.26 -18.67
N VAL A 255 9.49 -8.10 -19.25
CA VAL A 255 8.21 -7.42 -19.02
C VAL A 255 7.03 -8.31 -19.45
N ARG A 256 7.15 -8.98 -20.59
CA ARG A 256 6.13 -9.91 -21.09
C ARG A 256 5.92 -11.07 -20.12
N CYS A 257 7.00 -11.67 -19.63
CA CYS A 257 6.92 -12.81 -18.72
C CYS A 257 6.32 -12.41 -17.37
N GLU A 258 6.79 -11.29 -16.79
CA GLU A 258 6.26 -10.74 -15.54
C GLU A 258 4.77 -10.40 -15.67
N ALA A 259 4.38 -9.67 -16.72
CA ALA A 259 2.99 -9.29 -16.95
C ALA A 259 2.08 -10.51 -17.16
N SER A 260 2.58 -11.56 -17.82
CA SER A 260 1.81 -12.80 -18.05
C SER A 260 1.54 -13.55 -16.75
N ILE A 261 2.56 -13.73 -15.91
CA ILE A 261 2.43 -14.35 -14.59
C ILE A 261 1.53 -13.49 -13.70
N ALA A 262 1.77 -12.18 -13.65
CA ALA A 262 0.99 -11.23 -12.86
C ALA A 262 -0.50 -11.23 -13.22
N LEU A 263 -0.84 -11.32 -14.52
CA LEU A 263 -2.23 -11.38 -14.99
C LEU A 263 -2.95 -12.62 -14.46
N ALA A 264 -2.32 -13.79 -14.54
CA ALA A 264 -2.91 -15.04 -14.06
C ALA A 264 -3.27 -14.94 -12.56
N PHE A 265 -2.36 -14.40 -11.74
CA PHE A 265 -2.61 -14.26 -10.30
C PHE A 265 -3.53 -13.08 -9.96
N ALA A 266 -3.54 -12.01 -10.76
CA ALA A 266 -4.51 -10.94 -10.61
C ALA A 266 -5.94 -11.44 -10.91
N ASP A 267 -6.11 -12.33 -11.89
CA ASP A 267 -7.38 -12.98 -12.20
C ASP A 267 -7.87 -13.84 -11.03
N ILE A 268 -6.99 -14.65 -10.44
CA ILE A 268 -7.31 -15.46 -9.27
C ILE A 268 -7.70 -14.55 -8.08
N LYS A 269 -6.94 -13.49 -7.84
CA LYS A 269 -7.20 -12.53 -6.74
C LYS A 269 -8.55 -11.83 -6.87
N LEU A 270 -8.96 -11.45 -8.08
CA LEU A 270 -10.15 -10.62 -8.30
C LEU A 270 -11.40 -11.40 -8.70
N ARG A 271 -11.26 -12.62 -9.22
CA ARG A 271 -12.37 -13.45 -9.72
C ARG A 271 -12.43 -14.84 -9.09
N ALA A 272 -11.43 -15.24 -8.30
CA ALA A 272 -11.26 -16.60 -7.80
C ALA A 272 -11.31 -17.66 -8.91
N ALA A 273 -10.82 -17.30 -10.09
CA ALA A 273 -10.68 -18.14 -11.26
C ALA A 273 -9.42 -17.72 -12.03
N CYS A 274 -8.93 -18.58 -12.91
CA CYS A 274 -7.84 -18.26 -13.81
C CYS A 274 -8.26 -18.63 -15.22
N ASP A 275 -8.43 -17.64 -16.08
CA ASP A 275 -8.71 -17.87 -17.50
C ASP A 275 -7.67 -18.79 -18.15
N GLN A 276 -8.13 -19.71 -19.00
CA GLN A 276 -7.27 -20.74 -19.60
C GLN A 276 -6.13 -20.14 -20.43
N GLN A 277 -6.38 -19.07 -21.18
CA GLN A 277 -5.36 -18.44 -22.02
C GLN A 277 -4.34 -17.68 -21.16
N ALA A 278 -4.82 -16.95 -20.15
CA ALA A 278 -3.94 -16.27 -19.19
C ALA A 278 -3.05 -17.26 -18.44
N ARG A 279 -3.62 -18.40 -18.01
CA ARG A 279 -2.88 -19.48 -17.35
C ARG A 279 -1.80 -20.08 -18.26
N GLN A 280 -2.13 -20.42 -19.50
CA GLN A 280 -1.16 -20.99 -20.43
C GLN A 280 0.00 -20.02 -20.70
N LEU A 281 -0.32 -18.74 -20.91
CA LEU A 281 0.69 -17.71 -21.12
C LEU A 281 1.62 -17.57 -19.89
N ALA A 282 1.07 -17.66 -18.68
CA ALA A 282 1.86 -17.66 -17.45
C ALA A 282 2.76 -18.89 -17.32
N LEU A 283 2.28 -20.09 -17.67
CA LEU A 283 3.09 -21.31 -17.66
C LEU A 283 4.25 -21.24 -18.66
N ASP A 284 4.01 -20.73 -19.87
CA ASP A 284 5.05 -20.52 -20.88
C ASP A 284 6.09 -19.49 -20.39
N ALA A 285 5.64 -18.40 -19.76
CA ALA A 285 6.50 -17.38 -19.16
C ALA A 285 7.36 -17.93 -18.02
N ILE A 286 6.81 -18.81 -17.17
CA ILE A 286 7.57 -19.50 -16.11
C ILE A 286 8.69 -20.33 -16.72
N GLY A 287 8.40 -21.10 -17.78
CA GLY A 287 9.42 -21.87 -18.50
C GLY A 287 10.55 -21.00 -19.03
N GLN A 288 10.22 -19.83 -19.60
CA GLN A 288 11.20 -18.86 -20.09
C GLN A 288 12.06 -18.28 -18.95
N GLN A 289 11.44 -17.77 -17.88
CA GLN A 289 12.16 -17.20 -16.74
C GLN A 289 13.04 -18.25 -16.03
N ARG A 290 12.59 -19.50 -15.95
CA ARG A 290 13.36 -20.62 -15.40
C ARG A 290 14.62 -20.86 -16.23
N ALA A 291 14.50 -20.90 -17.56
CA ALA A 291 15.64 -21.09 -18.45
C ALA A 291 16.65 -19.94 -18.32
N GLN A 292 16.19 -18.70 -18.22
CA GLN A 292 17.04 -17.52 -17.99
C GLN A 292 17.78 -17.62 -16.65
N ALA A 293 17.06 -17.93 -15.55
CA ALA A 293 17.66 -18.07 -14.23
C ALA A 293 18.69 -19.20 -14.17
N LEU A 294 18.44 -20.33 -14.83
CA LEU A 294 19.40 -21.42 -14.94
C LEU A 294 20.66 -21.03 -15.74
N ALA A 295 20.52 -20.21 -16.77
CA ALA A 295 21.65 -19.70 -17.55
C ALA A 295 22.47 -18.64 -16.80
N ALA A 296 21.86 -17.90 -15.88
CA ALA A 296 22.49 -16.87 -15.04
C ALA A 296 23.19 -17.49 -13.81
N GLY A 297 24.19 -18.34 -14.03
CA GLY A 297 24.82 -19.15 -12.98
C GLY A 297 25.39 -18.39 -11.77
N ASP A 298 25.83 -17.15 -11.97
CA ASP A 298 26.44 -16.31 -10.90
C ASP A 298 25.45 -15.32 -10.25
N TRP A 299 24.16 -15.36 -10.60
CA TRP A 299 23.17 -14.46 -10.03
C TRP A 299 22.81 -14.85 -8.59
N SER A 300 23.03 -13.94 -7.64
CA SER A 300 22.86 -14.19 -6.19
C SER A 300 21.44 -14.60 -5.79
N HIS A 301 20.43 -14.25 -6.58
CA HIS A 301 19.03 -14.57 -6.32
C HIS A 301 18.51 -15.74 -7.17
N ARG A 302 19.38 -16.46 -7.88
CA ARG A 302 18.99 -17.56 -8.77
C ARG A 302 18.15 -18.62 -8.08
N GLU A 303 18.60 -19.12 -6.93
CA GLU A 303 17.88 -20.18 -6.22
C GLU A 303 16.53 -19.70 -5.66
N GLU A 304 16.48 -18.46 -5.17
CA GLU A 304 15.26 -17.82 -4.69
C GLU A 304 14.23 -17.65 -5.82
N LYS A 305 14.68 -17.16 -6.99
CA LYS A 305 13.83 -17.06 -8.18
C LYS A 305 13.30 -18.43 -8.63
N LEU A 306 14.16 -19.45 -8.67
CA LEU A 306 13.75 -20.80 -9.07
C LEU A 306 12.71 -21.38 -8.10
N HIS A 307 12.90 -21.19 -6.79
CA HIS A 307 11.94 -21.61 -5.77
C HIS A 307 10.58 -20.90 -5.94
N ALA A 308 10.60 -19.58 -6.14
CA ALA A 308 9.39 -18.82 -6.42
C ALA A 308 8.66 -19.33 -7.67
N LEU A 309 9.38 -19.58 -8.77
CA LEU A 309 8.81 -20.14 -9.99
C LEU A 309 8.16 -21.53 -9.76
N ASP A 310 8.78 -22.39 -8.94
CA ASP A 310 8.20 -23.69 -8.56
C ASP A 310 6.87 -23.52 -7.81
N GLN A 311 6.80 -22.59 -6.85
CA GLN A 311 5.56 -22.32 -6.10
C GLN A 311 4.44 -21.80 -7.01
N ILE A 312 4.78 -20.88 -7.93
CA ILE A 312 3.84 -20.30 -8.90
C ILE A 312 3.30 -21.39 -9.84
N GLU A 313 4.19 -22.19 -10.44
CA GLU A 313 3.82 -23.25 -11.37
C GLU A 313 2.94 -24.32 -10.72
N ALA A 314 3.30 -24.75 -9.50
CA ALA A 314 2.54 -25.72 -8.73
C ALA A 314 1.09 -25.25 -8.50
N LYS A 315 0.92 -23.96 -8.15
CA LYS A 315 -0.41 -23.38 -7.91
C LYS A 315 -1.26 -23.33 -9.19
N LEU A 316 -0.68 -22.88 -10.31
CA LEU A 316 -1.40 -22.82 -11.58
C LEU A 316 -1.79 -24.22 -12.08
N THR A 317 -0.93 -25.22 -11.89
CA THR A 317 -1.18 -26.61 -12.30
C THR A 317 -2.26 -27.28 -11.43
N GLN A 318 -2.27 -27.03 -10.12
CA GLN A 318 -3.31 -27.54 -9.22
C GLN A 318 -4.73 -27.09 -9.62
N MET A 319 -4.85 -25.84 -10.11
CA MET A 319 -6.13 -25.29 -10.54
C MET A 319 -6.68 -25.97 -11.80
N ASP A 320 -5.81 -26.49 -12.67
CA ASP A 320 -6.24 -27.21 -13.88
C ASP A 320 -6.94 -28.54 -13.53
N ASN A 321 -6.33 -29.30 -12.63
CA ASN A 321 -6.88 -30.59 -12.16
C ASN A 321 -8.21 -30.42 -11.40
N THR A 322 -8.41 -29.29 -10.73
CA THR A 322 -9.65 -29.01 -9.98
C THR A 322 -10.81 -28.65 -10.91
N MET A 323 -10.54 -28.03 -12.06
CA MET A 323 -11.59 -27.74 -13.06
C MET A 323 -12.01 -28.99 -13.84
N LEU A 324 -11.08 -29.91 -14.12
CA LEU A 324 -11.39 -31.18 -14.80
C LEU A 324 -12.35 -32.06 -13.98
N HIS A 325 -12.25 -32.06 -12.65
CA HIS A 325 -13.12 -32.84 -11.77
C HIS A 325 -14.51 -32.23 -11.49
N LEU A 326 -14.81 -31.04 -12.02
CA LEU A 326 -16.14 -30.42 -11.95
C LEU A 326 -16.95 -30.58 -13.25
N THR A 327 -16.36 -31.21 -14.27
CA THR A 327 -16.95 -31.41 -15.59
C THR A 327 -17.23 -32.88 -15.94
N ASP A 328 -16.99 -33.81 -15.01
CA ASP A 328 -17.34 -35.24 -15.08
C ASP A 328 -18.53 -35.58 -14.17
#